data_AF-A0A158IBM3-F1
#
_entry.id   AF-A0A158IBM3-F1
#
_cell.length_a   1.000
_cell.length_b   1.000
_cell.length_c   1.000
_cell.angle_alpha   90.00
_cell.angle_beta   90.00
_cell.angle_gamma   90.00
#
_symmetry.space_group_name_H-M   'P 1'
#
loop_
_entity.id
_entity.type
_entity.pdbx_description
1 polymer ?
#
loop_
_entity_poly.entity_id
_entity_poly.type
_entity_poly.pdbx_seq_one_letter_code
_entity_poly.pdbx_strand_id
1 'polypeptide(L)'
;MNLRENIKTEQVTRTDRLTEARRPVGRVPSAWLACYPIFQDALRSGEMTFRALPDYAKSVALRRTTIDIAEQAIASTTLDQVHVSFVELCTQSVSGAVEDYLGSADNGTNASLVGSAISPQGLAEQFAPTSYPLIARPPCLLRPGRHVFLDGWMRFFSYSSRGDRTIPLLAIDWLDFHDRLKALGVPDELWGHPAKSIYFLYQTDRLVAPLNIH
;
A
#
# COMPACT_ATOMS: atom_id res chain seq x y z
N MET A 1 -28.41 46.32 10.44
CA MET A 1 -27.49 45.19 10.70
C MET A 1 -27.32 44.45 9.38
N ASN A 2 -26.14 44.50 8.77
CA ASN A 2 -25.95 44.25 7.33
C ASN A 2 -25.56 42.79 7.01
N LEU A 3 -26.29 42.18 6.07
CA LEU A 3 -26.11 40.80 5.58
C LEU A 3 -24.75 40.55 4.89
N ARG A 4 -23.93 41.59 4.66
CA ARG A 4 -22.66 41.51 3.93
C ARG A 4 -21.44 41.17 4.79
N GLU A 5 -21.55 41.22 6.11
CA GLU A 5 -20.40 40.91 7.00
C GLU A 5 -20.27 39.42 7.31
N ASN A 6 -21.34 38.63 7.22
CA ASN A 6 -21.30 37.18 7.51
C ASN A 6 -20.67 36.33 6.40
N ILE A 7 -20.63 36.80 5.15
CA ILE A 7 -20.08 36.04 4.02
C ILE A 7 -18.54 36.08 4.04
N LYS A 8 -17.93 37.16 4.55
CA LYS A 8 -16.47 37.28 4.63
C LYS A 8 -15.88 36.41 5.74
N THR A 9 -16.56 36.26 6.88
CA THR A 9 -16.10 35.41 7.98
C THR A 9 -16.20 33.92 7.64
N GLU A 10 -17.21 33.48 6.89
CA GLU A 10 -17.30 32.08 6.46
C GLU A 10 -16.28 31.71 5.38
N GLN A 11 -15.97 32.63 4.45
CA GLN A 11 -14.97 32.35 3.41
C GLN A 11 -13.55 32.25 3.97
N VAL A 12 -13.17 33.10 4.92
CA VAL A 12 -11.85 33.07 5.56
C VAL A 12 -11.66 31.78 6.37
N THR A 13 -12.69 31.37 7.13
CA THR A 13 -12.61 30.13 7.94
C THR A 13 -12.60 28.86 7.07
N ARG A 14 -13.23 28.88 5.89
CA ARG A 14 -13.28 27.72 4.97
C ARG A 14 -12.01 27.57 4.13
N THR A 15 -11.34 28.68 3.78
CA THR A 15 -10.03 28.62 3.11
C THR A 15 -8.93 28.18 4.06
N ASP A 16 -9.00 28.54 5.34
CA ASP A 16 -7.98 28.14 6.32
C ASP A 16 -7.93 26.61 6.53
N ARG A 17 -9.10 25.96 6.66
CA ARG A 17 -9.18 24.49 6.83
C ARG A 17 -8.77 23.67 5.60
N LEU A 18 -8.95 24.22 4.39
CA LEU A 18 -8.54 23.55 3.15
C LEU A 18 -7.04 23.75 2.87
N THR A 19 -6.43 24.80 3.43
CA THR A 19 -5.00 25.10 3.30
C THR A 19 -4.16 24.37 4.36
N GLU A 20 -4.72 24.08 5.54
CA GLU A 20 -4.07 23.20 6.53
C GLU A 20 -3.96 21.74 6.07
N ALA A 21 -4.88 21.27 5.20
CA ALA A 21 -4.83 19.92 4.64
C ALA A 21 -3.67 19.68 3.66
N ARG A 22 -2.94 20.74 3.27
CA ARG A 22 -1.82 20.68 2.32
C ARG A 22 -0.62 21.51 2.78
N ARG A 23 -0.23 21.43 4.06
CA ARG A 23 1.09 21.90 4.44
C ARG A 23 2.13 20.87 3.98
N PRO A 24 3.07 21.22 3.07
CA PRO A 24 4.28 20.43 2.91
C PRO A 24 5.10 20.72 4.15
N VAL A 25 4.89 19.90 5.18
CA VAL A 25 5.76 19.93 6.32
C VAL A 25 7.13 19.51 5.79
N GLY A 26 8.14 20.36 5.96
CA GLY A 26 9.55 19.97 5.89
C GLY A 26 9.88 18.99 7.02
N ARG A 27 9.11 17.90 7.08
CA ARG A 27 9.22 16.79 8.01
C ARG A 27 10.34 15.93 7.46
N VAL A 28 11.31 15.65 8.32
CA VAL A 28 12.16 14.45 8.21
C VAL A 28 11.28 13.31 7.67
N PRO A 29 11.74 12.54 6.65
CA PRO A 29 10.93 11.47 6.07
C PRO A 29 10.29 10.65 7.19
N SER A 30 8.96 10.54 7.20
CA SER A 30 8.25 9.71 8.17
C SER A 30 8.92 8.34 8.16
N ALA A 31 9.54 7.95 9.27
CA ALA A 31 10.51 6.84 9.29
C ALA A 31 9.92 5.53 8.74
N TRP A 32 8.61 5.35 8.86
CA TRP A 32 7.87 4.20 8.33
C TRP A 32 7.91 4.10 6.79
N LEU A 33 7.93 5.24 6.07
CA LEU A 33 8.01 5.25 4.59
C LEU A 33 9.35 4.73 4.06
N ALA A 34 10.39 4.66 4.89
CA ALA A 34 11.64 4.01 4.51
C ALA A 34 11.44 2.50 4.21
N CYS A 35 10.33 1.92 4.69
CA CYS A 35 9.93 0.56 4.35
C CYS A 35 9.40 0.44 2.91
N TYR A 36 9.22 1.53 2.16
CA TYR A 36 8.69 1.53 0.80
C TYR A 36 9.62 2.28 -0.17
N PRO A 37 10.89 1.85 -0.31
CA PRO A 37 11.92 2.61 -1.00
C PRO A 37 11.59 2.94 -2.46
N ILE A 38 10.87 2.07 -3.17
CA ILE A 38 10.54 2.24 -4.59
C ILE A 38 9.61 3.44 -4.81
N PHE A 39 8.63 3.62 -3.92
CA PHE A 39 7.57 4.62 -4.06
C PHE A 39 7.62 5.71 -2.98
N GLN A 40 8.70 5.76 -2.19
CA GLN A 40 8.80 6.55 -0.97
C GLN A 40 8.40 8.02 -1.16
N ASP A 41 8.94 8.67 -2.18
CA ASP A 41 8.66 10.09 -2.44
C ASP A 41 7.22 10.34 -2.86
N ALA A 42 6.65 9.43 -3.67
CA ALA A 42 5.26 9.54 -4.08
C ALA A 42 4.32 9.32 -2.89
N LEU A 43 4.62 8.32 -2.05
CA LEU A 43 3.83 8.00 -0.86
C LEU A 43 3.82 9.13 0.17
N ARG A 44 4.88 9.93 0.26
CA ARG A 44 4.91 11.12 1.14
C ARG A 44 3.79 12.11 0.83
N SER A 45 3.39 12.23 -0.44
CA SER A 45 2.31 13.13 -0.86
C SER A 45 0.90 12.59 -0.59
N GLY A 46 0.77 11.29 -0.32
CA GLY A 46 -0.49 10.61 -0.08
C GLY A 46 -0.72 10.18 1.37
N GLU A 47 0.15 10.59 2.31
CA GLU A 47 0.00 10.26 3.73
C GLU A 47 -1.34 10.78 4.28
N MET A 48 -2.09 9.89 4.95
CA MET A 48 -3.36 10.21 5.59
C MET A 48 -3.63 9.25 6.76
N THR A 49 -4.73 9.44 7.47
CA THR A 49 -5.21 8.46 8.46
C THR A 49 -6.06 7.39 7.79
N PHE A 50 -6.11 6.18 8.34
CA PHE A 50 -6.96 5.11 7.81
C PHE A 50 -8.43 5.53 7.73
N ARG A 51 -8.92 6.28 8.72
CA ARG A 51 -10.26 6.87 8.72
C ARG A 51 -10.56 7.73 7.49
N ALA A 52 -9.57 8.47 6.99
CA ALA A 52 -9.70 9.36 5.84
C ALA A 52 -9.68 8.61 4.49
N LEU A 53 -9.33 7.32 4.47
CA LEU A 53 -9.36 6.52 3.26
C LEU A 53 -10.79 6.36 2.72
N PRO A 54 -10.95 6.31 1.39
CA PRO A 54 -12.18 5.85 0.77
C PRO A 54 -12.52 4.40 1.18
N ASP A 55 -13.81 4.08 1.28
CA ASP A 55 -14.26 2.76 1.77
C ASP A 55 -13.75 1.58 0.92
N TYR A 56 -13.63 1.78 -0.40
CA TYR A 56 -13.05 0.77 -1.28
C TYR A 56 -11.58 0.48 -0.97
N ALA A 57 -10.81 1.49 -0.53
CA ALA A 57 -9.41 1.34 -0.13
C ALA A 57 -9.30 0.68 1.25
N LYS A 58 -10.14 1.09 2.21
CA LYS A 58 -10.25 0.45 3.53
C LYS A 58 -10.55 -1.04 3.40
N SER A 59 -11.45 -1.40 2.50
CA SER A 59 -11.87 -2.79 2.29
C SER A 59 -10.70 -3.71 1.91
N VAL A 60 -9.72 -3.21 1.17
CA VAL A 60 -8.53 -3.97 0.76
C VAL A 60 -7.65 -4.29 1.97
N ALA A 61 -7.41 -3.29 2.81
CA ALA A 61 -6.62 -3.47 4.03
C ALA A 61 -7.30 -4.44 5.00
N LEU A 62 -8.60 -4.23 5.26
CA LEU A 62 -9.36 -5.04 6.21
C LEU A 62 -9.45 -6.50 5.78
N ARG A 63 -9.77 -6.79 4.51
CA ARG A 63 -9.80 -8.17 3.99
C ARG A 63 -8.44 -8.87 4.09
N ARG A 64 -7.34 -8.11 4.06
CA ARG A 64 -6.01 -8.69 4.20
C ARG A 64 -5.68 -9.04 5.65
N THR A 65 -6.23 -8.28 6.59
CA THR A 65 -5.94 -8.42 8.01
C THR A 65 -6.91 -9.30 8.76
N THR A 66 -8.12 -9.56 8.25
CA THR A 66 -9.20 -10.19 9.05
C THR A 66 -9.92 -11.31 8.31
N ILE A 67 -10.39 -12.30 9.07
CA ILE A 67 -11.18 -13.44 8.60
C ILE A 67 -12.67 -13.23 8.94
N ASP A 68 -12.98 -12.56 10.05
CA ASP A 68 -14.36 -12.31 10.50
C ASP A 68 -14.67 -10.84 10.87
N ILE A 69 -15.95 -10.59 11.22
CA ILE A 69 -16.48 -9.25 11.52
C ILE A 69 -15.96 -8.70 12.85
N ALA A 70 -15.72 -9.56 13.85
CA ALA A 70 -15.24 -9.12 15.16
C ALA A 70 -13.78 -8.66 15.05
N GLU A 71 -12.95 -9.41 14.32
CA GLU A 71 -11.60 -9.01 13.95
C GLU A 71 -11.60 -7.72 13.14
N GLN A 72 -12.56 -7.55 12.22
CA GLN A 72 -12.66 -6.35 11.39
C GLN A 72 -12.82 -5.07 12.21
N ALA A 73 -13.59 -5.11 13.30
CA ALA A 73 -13.76 -3.96 14.19
C ALA A 73 -12.46 -3.60 14.94
N ILE A 74 -11.75 -4.62 15.44
CA ILE A 74 -10.46 -4.45 16.13
C ILE A 74 -9.40 -3.93 15.16
N ALA A 75 -9.28 -4.57 13.98
CA ALA A 75 -8.34 -4.18 12.94
C ALA A 75 -8.62 -2.76 12.43
N SER A 76 -9.88 -2.39 12.19
CA SER A 76 -10.22 -1.03 11.77
C SER A 76 -9.84 0.01 12.81
N THR A 77 -10.13 -0.24 14.09
CA THR A 77 -9.79 0.68 15.19
C THR A 77 -8.28 0.80 15.37
N THR A 78 -7.55 -0.29 15.15
CA THR A 78 -6.08 -0.31 15.23
C THR A 78 -5.46 0.40 14.02
N LEU A 79 -5.99 0.18 12.81
CA LEU A 79 -5.54 0.85 11.59
C LEU A 79 -5.78 2.37 11.63
N ASP A 80 -6.82 2.84 12.31
CA ASP A 80 -7.06 4.27 12.54
C ASP A 80 -5.92 4.97 13.28
N GLN A 81 -5.08 4.22 13.98
CA GLN A 81 -3.95 4.72 14.77
C GLN A 81 -2.60 4.62 14.05
N VAL A 82 -2.55 3.99 12.87
CA VAL A 82 -1.30 3.81 12.11
C VAL A 82 -1.24 4.73 10.90
N HIS A 83 -0.01 4.96 10.42
CA HIS A 83 0.19 5.71 9.20
C HIS A 83 -0.25 4.91 7.97
N VAL A 84 -0.93 5.59 7.05
CA VAL A 84 -1.26 5.03 5.74
C VAL A 84 -0.95 6.05 4.65
N SER A 85 -0.69 5.57 3.44
CA SER A 85 -0.56 6.42 2.27
C SER A 85 -1.30 5.83 1.09
N PHE A 86 -2.15 6.64 0.45
CA PHE A 86 -2.92 6.25 -0.73
C PHE A 86 -2.64 7.22 -1.86
N VAL A 87 -2.15 6.67 -2.98
CA VAL A 87 -1.72 7.45 -4.15
C VAL A 87 -2.15 6.76 -5.44
N GLU A 88 -2.32 7.54 -6.51
CA GLU A 88 -2.41 7.00 -7.86
C GLU A 88 -1.13 7.35 -8.62
N LEU A 89 -0.37 6.34 -9.05
CA LEU A 89 0.87 6.55 -9.81
C LEU A 89 0.67 6.18 -11.27
N CYS A 90 1.43 6.78 -12.18
CA CYS A 90 1.33 6.41 -13.59
C CYS A 90 1.69 4.93 -13.78
N THR A 91 0.95 4.27 -14.67
CA THR A 91 1.10 2.84 -14.90
C THR A 91 2.51 2.48 -15.34
N GLN A 92 3.18 3.33 -16.12
CA GLN A 92 4.56 3.10 -16.55
C GLN A 92 5.54 3.01 -15.37
N SER A 93 5.42 3.90 -14.37
CA SER A 93 6.31 3.86 -13.19
C SER A 93 6.08 2.62 -12.35
N VAL A 94 4.83 2.15 -12.24
CA VAL A 94 4.52 0.92 -11.49
C VAL A 94 4.95 -0.31 -12.27
N SER A 95 4.79 -0.33 -13.60
CA SER A 95 5.28 -1.40 -14.46
C SER A 95 6.79 -1.56 -14.39
N GLY A 96 7.55 -0.46 -14.41
CA GLY A 96 9.01 -0.52 -14.25
C GLY A 96 9.42 -1.18 -12.93
N ALA A 97 8.77 -0.82 -11.83
CA ALA A 97 9.02 -1.47 -10.54
C ALA A 97 8.64 -2.97 -10.52
N VAL A 98 7.57 -3.35 -11.23
CA VAL A 98 7.17 -4.76 -11.40
C VAL A 98 8.19 -5.52 -12.23
N GLU A 99 8.68 -4.94 -13.32
CA GLU A 99 9.72 -5.53 -14.18
C GLU A 99 11.03 -5.75 -13.43
N ASP A 100 11.49 -4.73 -12.70
CA ASP A 100 12.70 -4.83 -11.86
C ASP A 100 12.58 -5.94 -10.80
N TYR A 101 11.39 -6.07 -10.19
CA TYR A 101 11.11 -7.12 -9.22
C TYR A 101 11.10 -8.52 -9.84
N LEU A 102 10.46 -8.70 -11.00
CA LEU A 102 10.42 -9.98 -11.68
C LEU A 102 11.81 -10.38 -12.21
N GLY A 103 12.53 -9.44 -12.82
CA GLY A 103 13.88 -9.67 -13.35
C GLY A 103 14.93 -9.93 -12.27
N SER A 104 14.74 -9.42 -11.04
CA SER A 104 15.62 -9.74 -9.91
C SER A 104 15.31 -11.09 -9.26
N ALA A 105 14.07 -11.58 -9.36
CA ALA A 105 13.68 -12.90 -8.85
C ALA A 105 14.29 -14.07 -9.66
N ASP A 106 14.48 -13.89 -10.97
CA ASP A 106 15.04 -14.91 -11.86
C ASP A 106 16.54 -15.18 -11.64
N ASN A 107 17.27 -14.27 -11.00
CA ASN A 107 18.70 -14.40 -10.75
C ASN A 107 19.05 -15.18 -9.46
N GLY A 108 18.05 -15.59 -8.66
CA GLY A 108 18.24 -16.16 -7.32
C GLY A 108 18.19 -17.68 -7.20
N THR A 109 17.78 -18.42 -8.23
CA THR A 109 17.63 -19.89 -8.11
C THR A 109 17.75 -20.57 -9.47
N ASN A 110 18.83 -21.32 -9.67
CA ASN A 110 19.02 -22.37 -10.69
C ASN A 110 18.38 -22.08 -12.06
N ALA A 111 19.11 -21.33 -12.87
CA ALA A 111 18.88 -21.23 -14.31
C ALA A 111 18.99 -22.61 -14.97
N SER A 112 17.87 -23.29 -15.12
CA SER A 112 17.66 -24.28 -16.18
C SER A 112 16.18 -24.56 -16.35
N LEU A 113 15.48 -23.68 -17.06
CA LEU A 113 14.40 -24.05 -17.98
C LEU A 113 14.15 -22.86 -18.92
N VAL A 114 14.78 -22.95 -20.08
CA VAL A 114 14.27 -22.53 -21.39
C VAL A 114 13.33 -21.31 -21.37
N GLY A 115 13.93 -20.15 -21.66
CA GLY A 115 13.37 -19.13 -22.55
C GLY A 115 11.91 -18.75 -22.35
N SER A 116 11.66 -17.84 -21.42
CA SER A 116 10.67 -16.77 -21.64
C SER A 116 10.96 -15.66 -20.65
N ALA A 117 11.52 -14.55 -21.12
CA ALA A 117 11.41 -13.29 -20.41
C ALA A 117 9.91 -12.93 -20.45
N ILE A 118 9.15 -13.38 -19.45
CA ILE A 118 7.71 -13.14 -19.41
C ILE A 118 7.53 -11.65 -19.11
N SER A 119 7.43 -10.84 -20.16
CA SER A 119 7.06 -9.43 -20.06
C SER A 119 5.77 -9.32 -19.25
N PRO A 120 5.61 -8.32 -18.36
CA PRO A 120 4.36 -8.07 -17.65
C PRO A 120 3.16 -7.94 -18.61
N GLN A 121 3.40 -7.53 -19.85
CA GLN A 121 2.39 -7.47 -20.91
C GLN A 121 1.90 -8.88 -21.29
N GLY A 122 2.80 -9.85 -21.43
CA GLY A 122 2.46 -11.24 -21.72
C GLY A 122 1.79 -11.98 -20.54
N LEU A 123 2.01 -11.53 -19.30
CA LEU A 123 1.25 -11.96 -18.12
C LEU A 123 -0.14 -11.34 -18.11
N ALA A 124 -0.27 -10.06 -18.45
CA ALA A 124 -1.55 -9.34 -18.45
C ALA A 124 -2.55 -9.93 -19.46
N GLU A 125 -2.08 -10.43 -20.60
CA GLU A 125 -2.90 -11.09 -21.62
C GLU A 125 -3.47 -12.45 -21.18
N GLN A 126 -2.87 -13.09 -20.16
CA GLN A 126 -3.31 -14.39 -19.66
C GLN A 126 -4.44 -14.28 -18.61
N PHE A 127 -4.64 -13.10 -18.04
CA PHE A 127 -5.66 -12.90 -17.02
C PHE A 127 -6.95 -12.37 -17.65
N ALA A 128 -8.03 -13.16 -17.51
CA ALA A 128 -9.36 -12.69 -17.86
C ALA A 128 -9.63 -11.35 -17.14
N PRO A 129 -10.07 -10.30 -17.86
CA PRO A 129 -10.23 -8.97 -17.29
C PRO A 129 -11.23 -9.06 -16.15
N THR A 130 -10.74 -8.99 -14.92
CA THR A 130 -11.62 -8.85 -13.76
C THR A 130 -12.22 -7.45 -13.87
N SER A 131 -13.55 -7.37 -13.99
CA SER A 131 -14.23 -6.10 -14.19
C SER A 131 -14.19 -5.28 -12.90
N TYR A 132 -13.15 -4.46 -12.75
CA TYR A 132 -13.11 -3.42 -11.74
C TYR A 132 -13.77 -2.15 -12.30
N PRO A 133 -14.49 -1.37 -11.50
CA PRO A 133 -15.04 -0.11 -11.98
C PRO A 133 -13.92 0.87 -12.37
N LEU A 134 -14.19 1.78 -13.31
CA LEU A 134 -13.26 2.86 -13.69
C LEU A 134 -13.14 3.93 -12.58
N ILE A 135 -14.19 4.08 -11.78
CA ILE A 135 -14.24 4.90 -10.57
C ILE A 135 -14.10 4.00 -9.34
N ALA A 136 -13.53 4.51 -8.23
CA ALA A 136 -13.36 3.74 -6.99
C ALA A 136 -12.56 2.43 -7.16
N ARG A 137 -11.42 2.51 -7.85
CA ARG A 137 -10.54 1.37 -8.12
C ARG A 137 -9.84 0.90 -6.84
N PRO A 138 -10.01 -0.37 -6.42
CA PRO A 138 -9.35 -0.89 -5.22
C PRO A 138 -7.80 -0.85 -5.34
N PRO A 139 -7.05 -0.27 -4.39
CA PRO A 139 -5.59 -0.10 -4.49
C PRO A 139 -4.79 -1.39 -4.38
N CYS A 140 -3.73 -1.52 -5.19
CA CYS A 140 -2.72 -2.55 -4.96
C CYS A 140 -2.01 -2.26 -3.63
N LEU A 141 -2.03 -3.24 -2.73
CA LEU A 141 -1.50 -3.11 -1.39
C LEU A 141 0.01 -3.34 -1.44
N LEU A 142 0.78 -2.32 -1.08
CA LEU A 142 2.23 -2.37 -1.14
C LEU A 142 2.80 -3.24 -0.03
N ARG A 143 3.85 -3.98 -0.38
CA ARG A 143 4.63 -4.76 0.57
C ARG A 143 5.82 -3.94 1.08
N PRO A 144 6.10 -3.94 2.39
CA PRO A 144 7.36 -3.41 2.93
C PRO A 144 8.60 -4.08 2.31
N GLY A 145 9.68 -3.33 2.20
CA GLY A 145 10.96 -3.77 1.62
C GLY A 145 11.04 -3.50 0.13
N ARG A 146 11.79 -4.32 -0.60
CA ARG A 146 12.02 -4.17 -2.06
C ARG A 146 10.99 -4.90 -2.92
N HIS A 147 9.94 -5.44 -2.30
CA HIS A 147 8.85 -6.12 -3.01
C HIS A 147 7.78 -5.11 -3.46
N VAL A 148 7.04 -5.46 -4.51
CA VAL A 148 6.03 -4.54 -5.08
C VAL A 148 4.68 -4.66 -4.36
N PHE A 149 4.00 -5.80 -4.46
CA PHE A 149 2.65 -5.98 -3.92
C PHE A 149 2.57 -7.07 -2.86
N LEU A 150 1.96 -6.74 -1.72
CA LEU A 150 1.48 -7.68 -0.72
C LEU A 150 0.16 -8.32 -1.18
N ASP A 151 -0.70 -7.50 -1.79
CA ASP A 151 -1.94 -7.91 -2.45
C ASP A 151 -2.19 -7.00 -3.66
N GLY A 152 -2.91 -7.49 -4.67
CA GLY A 152 -3.29 -6.70 -5.84
C GLY A 152 -2.52 -7.00 -7.12
N TRP A 153 -1.76 -8.09 -7.20
CA TRP A 153 -1.14 -8.55 -8.46
C TRP A 153 -2.16 -8.65 -9.61
N MET A 154 -3.28 -9.33 -9.38
CA MET A 154 -4.37 -9.44 -10.35
C MET A 154 -4.98 -8.08 -10.72
N ARG A 155 -5.03 -7.15 -9.78
CA ARG A 155 -5.54 -5.78 -10.00
C ARG A 155 -4.60 -4.98 -10.87
N PHE A 156 -3.30 -5.03 -10.57
CA PHE A 156 -2.28 -4.41 -11.40
C PHE A 156 -2.36 -4.90 -12.86
N PHE A 157 -2.41 -6.21 -13.09
CA PHE A 157 -2.51 -6.75 -14.45
C PHE A 157 -3.82 -6.36 -15.13
N SER A 158 -4.95 -6.35 -14.41
CA SER A 158 -6.25 -5.94 -14.94
C SER A 158 -6.29 -4.45 -15.32
N TYR A 159 -5.70 -3.57 -14.50
CA TYR A 159 -5.61 -2.14 -14.80
C TYR A 159 -4.68 -1.88 -15.99
N SER A 160 -3.57 -2.60 -16.04
CA SER A 160 -2.59 -2.49 -17.12
C SER A 160 -3.17 -2.96 -18.46
N SER A 161 -3.84 -4.12 -18.51
CA SER A 161 -4.44 -4.65 -19.74
C SER A 161 -5.59 -3.79 -20.26
N ARG A 162 -6.31 -3.11 -19.35
CA ARG A 162 -7.34 -2.13 -19.71
C ARG A 162 -6.77 -0.81 -20.26
N GLY A 163 -5.47 -0.57 -20.11
CA GLY A 163 -4.83 0.69 -20.50
C GLY A 163 -5.11 1.84 -19.53
N ASP A 164 -5.35 1.54 -18.24
CA ASP A 164 -5.48 2.58 -17.23
C ASP A 164 -4.19 3.41 -17.18
N ARG A 165 -4.33 4.74 -17.07
CA ARG A 165 -3.17 5.66 -17.00
C ARG A 165 -2.47 5.64 -15.65
N THR A 166 -3.21 5.27 -14.61
CA THR A 166 -2.70 5.25 -13.24
C THR A 166 -3.05 3.94 -12.54
N ILE A 167 -2.27 3.57 -11.53
CA ILE A 167 -2.49 2.42 -10.66
C ILE A 167 -2.66 2.96 -9.23
N PRO A 168 -3.80 2.68 -8.57
CA PRO A 168 -3.98 3.04 -7.17
C PRO A 168 -3.11 2.14 -6.29
N LEU A 169 -2.35 2.75 -5.38
CA LEU A 169 -1.45 2.08 -4.45
C LEU A 169 -1.83 2.45 -3.01
N LEU A 170 -1.68 1.49 -2.10
CA LEU A 170 -1.89 1.68 -0.66
C LEU A 170 -0.70 1.15 0.13
N ALA A 171 -0.05 2.01 0.90
CA ALA A 171 0.96 1.64 1.90
C ALA A 171 0.37 1.81 3.30
N ILE A 172 0.78 0.94 4.22
CA ILE A 172 0.35 0.93 5.62
C ILE A 172 1.59 0.69 6.49
N ASP A 173 1.70 1.38 7.61
CA ASP A 173 2.71 1.06 8.62
C ASP A 173 2.37 -0.27 9.30
N TRP A 174 2.72 -1.37 8.63
CA TRP A 174 2.45 -2.73 9.09
C TRP A 174 3.18 -3.05 10.39
N LEU A 175 4.32 -2.43 10.65
CA LEU A 175 5.06 -2.64 11.90
C LEU A 175 4.26 -2.08 13.08
N ASP A 176 3.88 -0.80 13.03
CA ASP A 176 3.09 -0.18 14.09
C ASP A 176 1.72 -0.87 14.26
N PHE A 177 1.10 -1.29 13.15
CA PHE A 177 -0.15 -2.06 13.19
C PHE A 177 0.00 -3.35 13.98
N HIS A 178 1.05 -4.12 13.72
CA HIS A 178 1.29 -5.38 14.39
C HIS A 178 1.69 -5.22 15.86
N ASP A 179 2.51 -4.22 16.20
CA ASP A 179 2.91 -3.94 17.57
C ASP A 179 1.69 -3.56 18.43
N ARG A 180 0.76 -2.78 17.86
CA ARG A 180 -0.52 -2.45 18.51
C ARG A 180 -1.42 -3.65 18.72
N LEU A 181 -1.54 -4.53 17.72
CA LEU A 181 -2.33 -5.77 17.87
C LEU A 181 -1.77 -6.66 18.98
N LYS A 182 -0.44 -6.79 19.09
CA LYS A 182 0.21 -7.52 20.19
C LYS A 182 -0.07 -6.90 21.55
N ALA A 183 -0.01 -5.57 21.65
CA ALA A 183 -0.30 -4.85 22.89
C ALA A 183 -1.76 -5.05 23.38
N LEU A 184 -2.69 -5.33 22.47
CA LEU A 184 -4.09 -5.64 22.78
C LEU A 184 -4.31 -7.07 23.28
N GLY A 185 -3.27 -7.90 23.38
CA GLY A 185 -3.36 -9.27 23.87
C GLY A 185 -4.14 -10.21 22.94
N VAL A 186 -4.28 -9.84 21.66
CA VAL A 186 -4.87 -10.72 20.64
C VAL A 186 -3.87 -11.86 20.37
N PRO A 187 -4.19 -13.13 20.71
CA PRO A 187 -3.29 -14.25 20.48
C PRO A 187 -2.93 -14.40 19.00
N ASP A 188 -1.67 -14.73 18.70
CA ASP A 188 -1.20 -15.00 17.33
C ASP A 188 -2.03 -16.10 16.62
N GLU A 189 -2.72 -16.95 17.39
CA GLU A 189 -3.54 -18.09 16.92
C GLU A 189 -4.94 -17.70 16.41
N LEU A 190 -5.49 -16.53 16.79
CA LEU A 190 -6.79 -16.08 16.27
C LEU A 190 -6.70 -15.63 14.81
N TRP A 191 -5.52 -15.17 14.38
CA TRP A 191 -5.21 -14.93 12.98
C TRP A 191 -4.89 -16.26 12.30
N GLY A 192 -5.93 -17.07 12.06
CA GLY A 192 -5.85 -18.44 11.55
C GLY A 192 -4.78 -18.62 10.47
N HIS A 193 -4.07 -19.77 10.54
CA HIS A 193 -2.95 -20.20 9.69
C HIS A 193 -2.46 -19.16 8.65
N PRO A 194 -1.20 -18.71 8.74
CA PRO A 194 -0.73 -17.55 8.02
C PRO A 194 -0.90 -17.75 6.52
N ALA A 195 -1.95 -17.18 5.94
CA ALA A 195 -1.90 -16.73 4.58
C ALA A 195 -0.87 -15.59 4.57
N LYS A 196 0.41 -15.97 4.54
CA LYS A 196 1.60 -15.13 4.38
C LYS A 196 1.72 -14.09 5.49
N SER A 197 2.13 -14.54 6.67
CA SER A 197 2.50 -13.68 7.79
C SER A 197 3.52 -12.64 7.34
N ILE A 198 3.17 -11.36 7.47
CA ILE A 198 4.07 -10.23 7.21
C ILE A 198 5.33 -10.33 8.11
N TYR A 199 5.25 -11.04 9.24
CA TYR A 199 6.40 -11.36 10.09
C TYR A 199 7.48 -12.21 9.41
N PHE A 200 7.11 -13.20 8.58
CA PHE A 200 8.10 -13.98 7.82
C PHE A 200 8.80 -13.13 6.75
N LEU A 201 8.15 -12.06 6.29
CA LEU A 201 8.64 -11.19 5.22
C LEU A 201 9.64 -10.17 5.75
N TYR A 202 9.55 -9.79 7.04
CA TYR A 202 10.50 -8.92 7.72
C TYR A 202 11.78 -9.66 8.15
N GLN A 203 11.68 -10.97 8.42
CA GLN A 203 12.81 -11.80 8.88
C GLN A 203 13.76 -12.17 7.74
N THR A 204 13.26 -12.38 6.52
CA THR A 204 14.10 -12.76 5.38
C THR A 204 15.06 -11.65 4.93
N ASP A 205 14.70 -10.36 5.07
CA ASP A 205 15.58 -9.25 4.69
C ASP A 205 16.60 -8.87 5.77
N ARG A 206 16.38 -9.25 7.04
CA ARG A 206 17.38 -9.04 8.11
C ARG A 206 18.45 -10.14 8.18
N LEU A 207 18.23 -11.28 7.54
CA LEU A 207 19.18 -12.40 7.55
C LEU A 207 20.27 -12.30 6.47
N VAL A 208 20.25 -11.28 5.62
CA VAL A 208 21.37 -10.94 4.71
C VAL A 208 22.26 -9.88 5.36
N ALA A 209 22.75 -10.15 6.57
CA ALA A 209 23.98 -9.52 7.06
C ALA A 209 25.16 -10.33 6.49
N PRO A 210 26.24 -9.69 6.00
CA PRO A 210 27.38 -10.44 5.48
C PRO A 210 27.98 -11.26 6.62
N LEU A 211 27.97 -12.59 6.45
CA LEU A 211 28.86 -13.48 7.19
C LEU A 211 30.29 -13.06 6.84
N ASN A 212 30.88 -12.21 7.67
CA ASN A 212 32.32 -12.03 7.75
C ASN A 212 32.92 -13.36 8.17
N ILE A 213 33.42 -14.12 7.20
CA ILE A 213 34.30 -15.25 7.44
C ILE A 213 35.71 -14.67 7.50
N HIS A 214 36.29 -14.70 8.70
CA HIS A 214 37.72 -14.51 8.93
C HIS A 214 38.51 -15.73 8.48
#